data_AF-A0AAD9XM99-F1
#
_entry.id   AF-A0AAD9XM99-F1
#
_cell.length_a   1.000
_cell.length_b   1.000
_cell.length_c   1.000
_cell.angle_alpha   90.00
_cell.angle_beta   90.00
_cell.angle_gamma   90.00
#
_symmetry.space_group_name_H-M   'P 1'
#
loop_
_entity.id
_entity.type
_entity.pdbx_description
1 polymer ?
#
loop_
_entity_poly.entity_id
_entity_poly.type
_entity_poly.pdbx_seq_one_letter_code
_entity_poly.pdbx_strand_id
1 'polypeptide(L)'
;MRVVAKIFQLSKDTVYRQFKRVLRGLCGLAPNIICEQTRGQQPPPPQIKDNTKFYPYFKKCIGAIDGTHIPACVPAHKQNSYRDRKV
;
A
#
# COMPACT_ATOMS: atom_id res chain seq x y z
N MET A 1 12.16 -3.78 -16.09
CA MET A 1 11.90 -3.60 -17.54
C MET A 1 12.53 -4.65 -18.45
N ARG A 2 13.77 -5.13 -18.21
CA ARG A 2 14.44 -6.10 -19.13
C ARG A 2 13.66 -7.40 -19.36
N VAL A 3 13.10 -7.97 -18.29
CA VAL A 3 12.29 -9.20 -18.37
C VAL A 3 11.02 -8.97 -19.20
N VAL A 4 10.27 -7.92 -18.89
CA VAL A 4 9.05 -7.53 -19.61
C VAL A 4 9.34 -7.25 -21.10
N ALA A 5 10.40 -6.50 -21.39
CA ALA A 5 10.84 -6.23 -22.77
C ALA A 5 11.15 -7.51 -23.55
N LYS A 6 11.76 -8.52 -22.89
CA LYS A 6 12.02 -9.84 -23.50
C LYS A 6 10.72 -10.61 -23.77
N ILE A 7 9.78 -10.61 -22.83
CA ILE A 7 8.47 -11.30 -22.98
C ILE A 7 7.69 -10.75 -24.17
N PHE A 8 7.62 -9.41 -24.28
CA PHE A 8 6.84 -8.75 -25.33
C PHE A 8 7.63 -8.50 -26.62
N GLN A 9 8.93 -8.84 -26.65
CA GLN A 9 9.84 -8.57 -27.79
C GLN A 9 9.87 -7.09 -28.21
N LEU A 10 9.77 -6.19 -27.23
CA LEU A 10 9.77 -4.74 -27.45
C LEU A 10 11.06 -4.09 -26.92
N SER A 11 11.36 -2.90 -27.42
CA SER A 11 12.43 -2.09 -26.84
C SER A 11 12.09 -1.70 -25.39
N LYS A 12 13.13 -1.55 -24.55
CA LYS A 12 12.98 -1.13 -23.15
C LYS A 12 12.27 0.23 -23.04
N ASP A 13 12.50 1.11 -24.02
CA ASP A 13 11.90 2.43 -24.08
C ASP A 13 10.40 2.35 -24.37
N THR A 14 9.97 1.50 -25.32
CA THR A 14 8.54 1.27 -25.57
C THR A 14 7.83 0.71 -24.34
N VAL A 15 8.41 -0.29 -23.67
CA VAL A 15 7.85 -0.83 -22.41
C VAL A 15 7.75 0.25 -21.33
N TYR A 16 8.79 1.07 -21.18
CA TYR A 16 8.81 2.14 -20.19
C TYR A 16 7.73 3.20 -20.46
N ARG A 17 7.54 3.61 -21.71
CA ARG A 17 6.49 4.56 -22.10
C ARG A 17 5.09 4.01 -21.82
N GLN A 18 4.84 2.75 -22.16
CA GLN A 18 3.53 2.12 -21.89
C GLN A 18 3.29 1.95 -20.39
N PHE A 19 4.29 1.48 -19.64
CA PHE A 19 4.20 1.39 -18.18
C PHE A 19 3.84 2.74 -17.56
N LYS A 20 4.52 3.83 -17.95
CA LYS A 20 4.21 5.17 -17.45
C LYS A 20 2.80 5.64 -17.83
N ARG A 21 2.33 5.33 -19.04
CA ARG A 21 0.97 5.67 -19.46
C ARG A 21 -0.08 4.98 -18.58
N VAL A 22 0.07 3.67 -18.39
CA VAL A 22 -0.83 2.88 -17.53
C VAL A 22 -0.75 3.38 -16.09
N LEU A 23 0.45 3.57 -15.55
CA LEU A 23 0.64 4.10 -14.19
C LEU A 23 -0.05 5.45 -13.99
N ARG A 24 0.08 6.38 -14.95
CA ARG A 24 -0.60 7.68 -14.89
C ARG A 24 -2.12 7.52 -14.94
N GLY A 25 -2.63 6.62 -15.78
CA GLY A 25 -4.06 6.30 -15.82
C GLY A 25 -4.56 5.76 -14.48
N LEU A 26 -3.84 4.79 -13.90
CA LEU A 26 -4.15 4.25 -12.57
C LEU A 26 -4.09 5.32 -11.48
N CYS A 27 -3.07 6.19 -11.47
CA CYS A 27 -2.98 7.31 -10.54
C CYS A 27 -4.12 8.31 -10.72
N GLY A 28 -4.61 8.52 -11.95
CA GLY A 28 -5.77 9.37 -12.23
C GLY A 28 -7.09 8.74 -11.79
N LEU A 29 -7.20 7.41 -11.83
CA LEU A 29 -8.37 6.66 -11.37
C LEU A 29 -8.36 6.40 -9.86
N ALA A 30 -7.18 6.40 -9.24
CA ALA A 30 -7.01 6.10 -7.82
C ALA A 30 -7.90 6.94 -6.90
N PRO A 31 -8.08 8.27 -7.09
CA PRO A 31 -9.00 9.04 -6.25
C PRO A 31 -10.47 8.59 -6.35
N ASN A 32 -10.89 8.03 -7.50
CA ASN A 32 -12.25 7.54 -7.63
C ASN A 32 -12.32 6.15 -6.97
N ILE A 33 -11.47 5.21 -7.38
CA ILE A 33 -11.54 3.82 -6.91
C ILE A 33 -11.15 3.65 -5.43
N ILE A 34 -10.08 4.33 -4.98
CA ILE A 34 -9.53 4.18 -3.62
C ILE A 34 -10.25 5.11 -2.63
N CYS A 35 -10.88 6.20 -3.10
CA CYS A 35 -11.52 7.19 -2.23
C CYS A 35 -13.06 7.09 -2.20
N GLU A 36 -13.72 6.33 -3.08
CA GLU A 36 -15.19 6.35 -3.19
C GLU A 36 -15.95 5.59 -2.10
N GLN A 37 -15.34 4.69 -1.33
CA GLN A 37 -16.11 3.91 -0.34
C GLN A 37 -16.18 4.54 1.05
N THR A 38 -15.35 5.55 1.39
CA THR A 38 -15.30 6.01 2.78
C THR A 38 -14.68 7.40 2.96
N ARG A 39 -15.31 8.43 2.40
CA ARG A 39 -15.22 9.76 3.01
C ARG A 39 -15.92 9.73 4.39
N GLY A 40 -15.29 9.10 5.38
CA GLY A 40 -15.68 9.11 6.79
C GLY A 40 -16.91 8.30 7.19
N GLN A 41 -17.50 7.47 6.32
CA GLN A 41 -18.79 6.83 6.60
C GLN A 41 -18.74 5.48 7.32
N GLN A 42 -17.64 4.73 7.25
CA GLN A 42 -17.52 3.47 7.99
C GLN A 42 -16.56 3.65 9.16
N PRO A 43 -17.06 3.57 10.42
CA PRO A 43 -16.19 3.53 11.57
C PRO A 43 -15.29 2.28 11.50
N PRO A 44 -14.07 2.31 12.10
CA PRO A 44 -13.28 1.11 12.26
C PRO A 44 -14.11 0.00 12.91
N PRO A 45 -13.83 -1.28 12.61
CA PRO A 45 -14.50 -2.40 13.27
C PRO A 45 -14.51 -2.23 14.80
N PRO A 46 -15.56 -2.66 15.51
CA PRO A 46 -15.68 -2.49 16.97
C PRO A 46 -14.44 -2.95 17.74
N GLN A 47 -13.80 -4.04 17.28
CA GLN A 47 -12.57 -4.60 17.85
C GLN A 47 -11.40 -3.60 17.89
N ILE A 48 -11.39 -2.64 16.95
CA ILE A 48 -10.40 -1.56 16.85
C ILE A 48 -10.94 -0.28 17.48
N LYS A 49 -12.21 0.07 17.20
CA LYS A 49 -12.86 1.29 17.69
C LYS A 49 -12.92 1.35 19.21
N ASP A 50 -13.27 0.23 19.86
CA ASP A 50 -13.49 0.17 21.30
C ASP A 50 -12.19 -0.17 22.06
N ASN A 51 -11.11 -0.48 21.34
CA ASN A 51 -9.80 -0.75 21.91
C ASN A 51 -8.96 0.53 21.99
N THR A 52 -8.83 1.08 23.19
CA THR A 52 -8.05 2.31 23.47
C THR A 52 -6.58 2.22 23.04
N LYS A 53 -6.00 1.02 22.98
CA LYS A 53 -4.63 0.80 22.50
C LYS A 53 -4.52 0.94 20.98
N PHE A 54 -5.49 0.45 20.22
CA PHE A 54 -5.42 0.41 18.76
C PHE A 54 -6.09 1.59 18.09
N TYR A 55 -7.20 2.08 18.64
CA TYR A 55 -7.98 3.16 18.04
C TYR A 55 -7.16 4.40 17.64
N PRO A 56 -6.19 4.91 18.44
CA PRO A 56 -5.39 6.07 18.03
C PRO A 56 -4.62 5.87 16.72
N TYR A 57 -4.19 4.64 16.42
CA TYR A 57 -3.42 4.31 15.23
C TYR A 57 -4.29 4.11 13.99
N PHE A 58 -5.53 3.61 14.18
CA PHE A 58 -6.45 3.29 13.08
C PHE A 58 -7.57 4.31 12.89
N LYS A 59 -7.58 5.39 13.67
CA LYS A 59 -8.54 6.49 13.55
C LYS A 59 -8.34 7.15 12.18
N LYS A 60 -9.27 6.87 11.24
CA LYS A 60 -9.29 7.28 9.82
C LYS A 60 -8.61 6.33 8.83
N CYS A 61 -8.20 5.14 9.23
CA CYS A 61 -7.80 4.12 8.27
C CYS A 61 -9.01 3.66 7.44
N ILE A 62 -8.86 3.67 6.11
CA ILE A 62 -9.90 3.23 5.16
C ILE A 62 -9.83 1.70 4.94
N GLY A 63 -8.65 1.11 5.13
CA GLY A 63 -8.41 -0.32 5.02
C GLY A 63 -6.94 -0.65 5.23
N ALA A 64 -6.62 -1.94 5.18
CA ALA A 64 -5.24 -2.42 5.12
C ALA A 64 -4.88 -2.71 3.66
N ILE A 65 -3.73 -2.21 3.22
CA ILE A 65 -3.13 -2.65 1.96
C ILE A 65 -2.26 -3.87 2.31
N ASP A 66 -2.84 -5.06 2.24
CA ASP A 66 -2.06 -6.29 2.38
C ASP A 66 -1.26 -6.54 1.08
N GLY A 67 -0.02 -7.02 1.21
CA GLY A 67 0.85 -7.35 0.08
C GLY A 67 1.89 -6.28 -0.33
N THR A 68 2.01 -5.14 0.35
CA THR A 68 3.12 -4.20 0.13
C THR A 68 4.10 -4.24 1.29
N HIS A 69 5.22 -4.96 1.13
CA HIS A 69 6.35 -4.87 2.05
C HIS A 69 7.00 -3.49 1.90
N ILE A 70 6.67 -2.57 2.80
CA ILE A 70 7.35 -1.26 2.88
C ILE A 70 8.67 -1.49 3.62
N PRO A 71 9.84 -1.09 3.05
CA PRO A 71 11.09 -1.17 3.77
C PRO A 71 11.04 -0.27 5.00
N ALA A 72 11.06 -0.87 6.18
CA ALA A 72 11.10 -0.19 7.46
C ALA A 72 12.48 -0.36 8.09
N CYS A 73 13.19 0.75 8.32
CA CYS A 73 14.44 0.75 9.08
C CYS A 73 14.17 1.27 10.49
N VAL A 74 14.39 0.40 11.47
CA VAL A 74 14.25 0.75 12.89
C VAL A 74 15.63 1.12 13.46
N PRO A 75 15.75 2.20 14.25
CA PRO A 75 16.99 2.53 14.95
C PRO A 75 17.50 1.34 15.77
N ALA A 76 18.83 1.13 15.80
CA ALA A 76 19.46 -0.06 16.40
C ALA A 76 18.94 -0.36 17.83
N HIS A 77 18.81 0.65 18.67
CA HIS A 77 18.33 0.51 20.04
C HIS A 77 16.86 0.07 20.19
N LYS A 78 16.07 0.09 19.11
CA LYS A 78 14.65 -0.35 19.10
C LYS A 78 14.42 -1.65 18.35
N GLN A 79 15.41 -2.19 17.62
CA GLN A 79 15.21 -3.34 16.72
C GLN A 79 14.58 -4.57 17.40
N ASN A 80 14.90 -4.83 18.67
CA ASN A 80 14.37 -5.99 19.40
C ASN A 80 12.84 -6.01 19.51
N SER A 81 12.18 -4.84 19.58
CA SER A 81 10.72 -4.74 19.69
C SER A 81 9.99 -4.91 18.37
N TYR A 82 10.70 -4.85 17.23
CA TYR A 82 10.14 -4.85 15.87
C TYR A 82 10.54 -6.09 15.07
N ARG A 83 11.07 -7.13 15.74
CA ARG A 83 11.30 -8.43 15.12
C ARG A 83 9.97 -9.16 14.98
N ASP A 84 9.75 -9.76 13.81
CA ASP A 84 8.65 -10.70 13.60
C ASP A 84 8.77 -11.80 14.66
N ARG A 85 7.68 -12.02 15.40
CA ARG A 85 7.55 -13.18 16.26
C ARG A 85 7.13 -14.32 15.36
N LYS A 86 8.02 -15.30 15.19
CA LYS A 86 7.66 -16.57 14.58
C LYS A 86 6.59 -17.20 15.49
N VAL A 87 5.36 -17.29 14.99
CA VAL A 87 4.30 -18.09 15.62
C VAL A 87 4.53 -19.55 15.28
#